data_AF-G4YTC9-F1
#
_entry.id   AF-G4YTC9-F1
#
_cell.length_a   1.000
_cell.length_b   1.000
_cell.length_c   1.000
_cell.angle_alpha   90.00
_cell.angle_beta   90.00
_cell.angle_gamma   90.00
#
_symmetry.space_group_name_H-M   'P 1'
#
loop_
_entity.id
_entity.type
_entity.pdbx_description
1 polymer ?
#
loop_
_entity_poly.entity_id
_entity_poly.type
_entity_poly.pdbx_seq_one_letter_code
_entity_poly.pdbx_strand_id
1 'polypeptide(L)'
;MLLPSTRRDIKLVNDFLAEAKLTASMDHPRIVTCIGVAWDSLSDLCVVMEFMEGGDLRTLLSNYEKTGHPVGFNREKVAIALHVCHALTYLHSLEPSVIHRDLKSRNILLNDANEAKLTDFGISRERLDRTMTAGVGTSLWMAPEVMTGERYDEKADMFSFGVVLSELDSHTLPYAQAKQEMQQSHGRQMSDATLLQKVAMGTVSVEFSDAAPRSMVDLGCACVSVGPTLRPSAAEALFKLQVILSKELAN
;
A
#
# COMPACT_ATOMS: atom_id res chain seq x y z
N MET A 1 11.16 3.57 -16.13
CA MET A 1 11.81 4.56 -17.02
C MET A 1 11.28 5.94 -16.69
N LEU A 2 12.12 6.97 -16.69
CA LEU A 2 11.65 8.35 -16.54
C LEU A 2 10.76 8.77 -17.73
N LEU A 3 9.61 9.37 -17.43
CA LEU A 3 8.71 9.91 -18.45
C LEU A 3 9.41 11.05 -19.23
N PRO A 4 9.18 11.20 -20.54
CA PRO A 4 9.88 12.22 -21.35
C PRO A 4 9.80 13.66 -20.79
N SER A 5 8.68 13.99 -20.13
CA SER A 5 8.46 15.29 -19.48
C SER A 5 9.30 15.50 -18.22
N THR A 6 9.67 14.44 -17.51
CA THR A 6 10.41 14.51 -16.23
C THR A 6 11.92 14.44 -16.41
N ARG A 7 12.41 14.01 -17.59
CA ARG A 7 13.84 13.87 -17.92
C ARG A 7 14.64 15.18 -17.86
N ARG A 8 13.96 16.33 -17.96
CA ARG A 8 14.60 17.66 -17.92
C ARG A 8 14.66 18.27 -16.53
N ASP A 9 13.96 17.69 -15.55
CA ASP A 9 13.96 18.15 -14.18
C ASP A 9 14.97 17.34 -13.36
N ILE A 10 16.08 17.98 -13.02
CA ILE A 10 17.17 17.34 -12.28
C ILE A 10 16.74 16.84 -10.89
N LYS A 11 15.71 17.45 -10.29
CA LYS A 11 15.16 17.00 -9.01
C LYS A 11 14.48 15.64 -9.18
N LEU A 12 13.64 15.50 -10.20
CA LEU A 12 12.93 14.24 -10.49
C LEU A 12 13.90 13.12 -10.88
N VAL A 13 14.97 13.44 -11.61
CA VAL A 13 16.04 12.47 -11.93
C VAL A 13 16.75 12.00 -10.66
N ASN A 14 17.09 12.93 -9.77
CA ASN A 14 17.74 12.59 -8.50
C ASN A 14 16.84 11.77 -7.57
N ASP A 15 15.55 12.08 -7.51
CA ASP A 15 14.59 11.33 -6.70
C ASP A 15 14.44 9.89 -7.23
N PHE A 16 14.34 9.73 -8.55
CA PHE A 16 14.32 8.41 -9.20
C PHE A 16 15.59 7.60 -8.95
N LEU A 17 16.77 8.23 -9.03
CA LEU A 17 18.04 7.57 -8.73
C LEU A 17 18.18 7.21 -7.24
N ALA A 18 17.66 8.04 -6.34
CA ALA A 18 17.65 7.73 -4.92
C ALA A 18 16.80 6.48 -4.64
N GLU A 19 15.63 6.39 -5.28
CA GLU A 19 14.73 5.25 -5.16
C GLU A 19 15.34 3.96 -5.73
N ALA A 20 16.00 4.06 -6.88
CA ALA A 20 16.77 2.97 -7.46
C ALA A 20 17.88 2.47 -6.53
N LYS A 21 18.61 3.40 -5.90
CA LYS A 21 19.70 3.08 -4.96
C LYS A 21 19.17 2.42 -3.70
N LEU A 22 18.06 2.92 -3.13
CA LEU A 22 17.45 2.30 -1.95
C LEU A 22 17.01 0.87 -2.28
N THR A 23 16.30 0.69 -3.39
CA THR A 23 15.85 -0.64 -3.85
C THR A 23 17.02 -1.59 -4.06
N ALA A 24 18.11 -1.13 -4.69
CA ALA A 24 19.31 -1.92 -4.91
C ALA A 24 20.10 -2.25 -3.62
N SER A 25 19.86 -1.52 -2.53
CA SER A 25 20.51 -1.77 -1.24
C SER A 25 19.79 -2.81 -0.38
N MET A 26 18.59 -3.22 -0.78
CA MET A 26 17.75 -4.15 -0.03
C MET A 26 17.86 -5.56 -0.60
N ASP A 27 17.96 -6.55 0.29
CA ASP A 27 17.96 -7.97 -0.07
C ASP A 27 16.93 -8.70 0.79
N HIS A 28 15.75 -8.95 0.20
CA HIS A 28 14.65 -9.59 0.90
C HIS A 28 13.69 -10.28 -0.08
N PRO A 29 13.20 -11.51 0.20
CA PRO A 29 12.35 -12.27 -0.72
C PRO A 29 10.97 -11.64 -1.00
N ARG A 30 10.57 -10.62 -0.22
CA ARG A 30 9.30 -9.88 -0.39
C ARG A 30 9.51 -8.44 -0.85
N ILE A 31 10.69 -8.11 -1.37
CA ILE A 31 11.01 -6.85 -2.04
C ILE A 31 11.40 -7.16 -3.48
N VAL A 32 10.93 -6.36 -4.42
CA VAL A 32 11.28 -6.49 -5.83
C VAL A 32 12.77 -6.21 -6.01
N THR A 33 13.46 -7.15 -6.62
CA THR A 33 14.91 -7.12 -6.83
C THR A 33 15.26 -6.12 -7.92
N CYS A 34 16.13 -5.16 -7.59
CA CYS A 34 16.76 -4.30 -8.58
C CYS A 34 17.91 -5.08 -9.25
N ILE A 35 17.78 -5.37 -10.53
CA ILE A 35 18.80 -6.06 -11.33
C ILE A 35 19.92 -5.07 -11.71
N GLY A 36 19.56 -3.83 -12.01
CA GLY A 36 20.54 -2.80 -12.35
C GLY A 36 19.93 -1.54 -12.92
N VAL A 37 20.79 -0.72 -13.50
CA VAL A 37 20.42 0.55 -14.13
C VAL A 37 21.00 0.56 -15.55
N ALA A 38 20.21 0.98 -16.52
CA ALA A 38 20.60 1.12 -17.92
C ALA A 38 20.41 2.57 -18.38
N TRP A 39 21.32 3.06 -19.23
CA TRP A 39 21.25 4.40 -19.79
C TRP A 39 21.93 4.47 -21.15
N ASP A 40 21.30 5.17 -22.09
CA ASP A 40 21.93 5.61 -23.34
C ASP A 40 22.46 7.06 -23.22
N SER A 41 21.79 7.86 -22.40
CA SER A 41 22.16 9.24 -22.07
C SER A 41 21.73 9.56 -20.63
N LEU A 42 22.26 10.63 -20.03
CA LEU A 42 21.85 11.05 -18.67
C LEU A 42 20.35 11.39 -18.57
N SER A 43 19.71 11.71 -19.70
CA SER A 43 18.26 11.91 -19.79
C SER A 43 17.48 10.61 -19.95
N ASP A 44 18.10 9.50 -20.38
CA ASP A 44 17.43 8.24 -20.72
C ASP A 44 17.80 7.13 -19.74
N LEU A 45 17.54 7.39 -18.46
CA LEU A 45 17.81 6.45 -17.38
C LEU A 45 16.65 5.48 -17.16
N CYS A 46 17.00 4.21 -17.02
CA CYS A 46 16.11 3.09 -16.74
C CYS A 46 16.61 2.29 -15.54
N VAL A 47 15.70 1.89 -14.68
CA VAL A 47 15.96 0.88 -13.64
C VAL A 47 15.39 -0.44 -14.15
N VAL A 48 16.19 -1.48 -14.08
CA VAL A 48 15.84 -2.84 -14.48
C VAL A 48 15.56 -3.61 -13.20
N MET A 49 14.36 -4.18 -13.11
CA MET A 49 13.91 -4.96 -11.97
C MET A 49 13.52 -6.36 -12.42
N GLU A 50 13.42 -7.29 -11.48
CA GLU A 50 12.80 -8.59 -11.77
C GLU A 50 11.38 -8.39 -12.32
N PHE A 51 11.01 -9.25 -13.26
CA PHE A 51 9.68 -9.22 -13.84
C PHE A 51 8.72 -10.02 -12.96
N MET A 52 7.54 -9.44 -12.69
CA MET A 52 6.51 -10.02 -11.84
C MET A 52 5.31 -10.35 -12.74
N GLU A 53 5.17 -11.62 -13.13
CA GLU A 53 4.27 -12.09 -14.19
C GLU A 53 2.78 -11.85 -13.88
N GLY A 54 2.41 -11.87 -12.61
CA GLY A 54 1.06 -11.63 -12.13
C GLY A 54 0.65 -10.15 -12.14
N GLY A 55 1.57 -9.24 -12.43
CA GLY A 55 1.32 -7.79 -12.41
C GLY A 55 1.08 -7.28 -10.99
N ASP A 56 0.30 -6.21 -10.87
CA ASP A 56 -0.01 -5.59 -9.58
C ASP A 56 -1.31 -6.11 -8.93
N LEU A 57 -1.36 -6.07 -7.60
CA LEU A 57 -2.50 -6.54 -6.83
C LEU A 57 -3.79 -5.79 -7.17
N ARG A 58 -3.75 -4.49 -7.51
CA ARG A 58 -4.95 -3.74 -7.91
C ARG A 58 -5.55 -4.29 -9.20
N THR A 59 -4.72 -4.74 -10.13
CA THR A 59 -5.17 -5.40 -11.36
C THR A 59 -5.80 -6.76 -11.06
N LEU A 60 -5.20 -7.58 -10.19
CA LEU A 60 -5.79 -8.84 -9.72
C LEU A 60 -7.17 -8.63 -9.09
N LEU A 61 -7.29 -7.70 -8.14
CA LEU A 61 -8.54 -7.44 -7.42
C LEU A 61 -9.64 -6.91 -8.35
N SER A 62 -9.28 -6.06 -9.31
CA SER A 62 -10.23 -5.60 -10.33
C SER A 62 -10.74 -6.74 -11.21
N ASN A 63 -9.92 -7.76 -11.46
CA ASN A 63 -10.36 -8.96 -12.17
C ASN A 63 -11.29 -9.81 -11.31
N TYR A 64 -10.95 -10.00 -10.03
CA TYR A 64 -11.80 -10.69 -9.05
C TYR A 64 -13.19 -10.08 -8.94
N GLU A 65 -13.27 -8.74 -8.87
CA GLU A 65 -14.55 -8.01 -8.89
C GLU A 65 -15.36 -8.31 -10.17
N LYS A 66 -14.72 -8.22 -11.35
CA LYS A 66 -15.39 -8.46 -12.66
C LYS A 66 -15.87 -9.90 -12.84
N THR A 67 -15.13 -10.87 -12.32
CA THR A 67 -15.45 -12.29 -12.46
C THR A 67 -16.34 -12.81 -11.33
N GLY A 68 -16.72 -11.97 -10.36
CA GLY A 68 -17.52 -12.38 -9.21
C GLY A 68 -16.78 -13.35 -8.27
N HIS A 69 -15.47 -13.19 -8.12
CA HIS A 69 -14.68 -13.97 -7.17
C HIS A 69 -15.19 -13.71 -5.74
N PRO A 70 -15.24 -14.72 -4.84
CA PRO A 70 -15.69 -14.51 -3.46
C PRO A 70 -14.92 -13.40 -2.71
N VAL A 71 -15.68 -12.53 -2.04
CA VAL A 71 -15.20 -11.60 -1.01
C VAL A 71 -14.79 -12.36 0.27
N GLY A 72 -14.21 -11.70 1.27
CA GLY A 72 -13.67 -12.38 2.45
C GLY A 72 -12.20 -12.76 2.29
N PHE A 73 -11.65 -13.49 3.25
CA PHE A 73 -10.26 -13.94 3.24
C PHE A 73 -10.15 -15.46 3.05
N ASN A 74 -9.54 -15.87 1.95
CA ASN A 74 -9.06 -17.23 1.74
C ASN A 74 -7.55 -17.32 2.05
N ARG A 75 -6.98 -18.53 2.01
CA ARG A 75 -5.55 -18.76 2.27
C ARG A 75 -4.64 -17.91 1.40
N GLU A 76 -4.97 -17.76 0.12
CA GLU A 76 -4.18 -16.99 -0.85
C GLU A 76 -4.14 -15.49 -0.51
N LYS A 77 -5.30 -14.87 -0.25
CA LYS A 77 -5.38 -13.46 0.16
C LYS A 77 -4.63 -13.20 1.47
N VAL A 78 -4.72 -14.11 2.44
CA VAL A 78 -3.97 -14.00 3.71
C VAL A 78 -2.47 -14.20 3.47
N ALA A 79 -2.06 -15.08 2.56
CA ALA A 79 -0.66 -15.23 2.18
C ALA A 79 -0.10 -13.96 1.54
N ILE A 80 -0.85 -13.29 0.65
CA ILE A 80 -0.48 -11.99 0.07
C ILE A 80 -0.31 -10.94 1.19
N ALA A 81 -1.26 -10.84 2.12
CA ALA A 81 -1.16 -9.93 3.26
C ALA A 81 0.07 -10.23 4.14
N LEU A 82 0.37 -11.50 4.36
CA LEU A 82 1.53 -11.96 5.13
C LEU A 82 2.85 -11.60 4.43
N HIS A 83 2.94 -11.76 3.12
CA HIS A 83 4.08 -11.34 2.31
C HIS A 83 4.34 -9.83 2.42
N VAL A 84 3.29 -9.01 2.35
CA VAL A 84 3.38 -7.56 2.54
C VAL A 84 3.88 -7.22 3.96
N CYS A 85 3.31 -7.83 5.00
CA CYS A 85 3.78 -7.62 6.38
C CYS A 85 5.24 -8.06 6.58
N HIS A 86 5.69 -9.13 5.92
CA HIS A 86 7.07 -9.59 5.99
C HIS A 86 8.01 -8.54 5.38
N ALA A 87 7.64 -7.95 4.24
CA ALA A 87 8.39 -6.86 3.63
C ALA A 87 8.43 -5.62 4.53
N LEU A 88 7.29 -5.20 5.09
CA LEU A 88 7.23 -4.05 6.01
C LEU A 88 8.08 -4.28 7.27
N THR A 89 8.03 -5.49 7.84
CA THR A 89 8.83 -5.85 9.02
C THR A 89 10.32 -5.72 8.71
N TYR A 90 10.76 -6.18 7.53
CA TYR A 90 12.13 -6.00 7.08
C TYR A 90 12.49 -4.51 6.97
N LEU A 91 11.70 -3.71 6.25
CA LEU A 91 11.96 -2.27 6.06
C LEU A 91 12.07 -1.51 7.39
N HIS A 92 11.12 -1.78 8.30
CA HIS A 92 11.04 -1.12 9.60
C HIS A 92 12.15 -1.58 10.57
N SER A 93 12.83 -2.69 10.27
CA SER A 93 13.96 -3.21 11.06
C SER A 93 15.33 -2.71 10.63
N LEU A 94 15.43 -2.01 9.49
CA LEU A 94 16.68 -1.44 9.00
C LEU A 94 17.17 -0.29 9.91
N GLU A 95 18.45 0.05 9.82
CA GLU A 95 19.06 1.17 10.54
C GLU A 95 19.70 2.15 9.53
N PRO A 96 19.14 3.36 9.34
CA PRO A 96 17.88 3.84 9.93
C PRO A 96 16.65 3.11 9.35
N SER A 97 15.55 3.09 10.10
CA SER A 97 14.28 2.49 9.68
C SER A 97 13.80 3.11 8.37
N VAL A 98 13.38 2.26 7.43
CA VAL A 98 12.86 2.68 6.12
C VAL A 98 11.34 2.64 6.14
N ILE A 99 10.71 3.79 5.90
CA ILE A 99 9.25 3.92 5.77
C ILE A 99 8.90 3.87 4.27
N HIS A 100 7.95 3.02 3.87
CA HIS A 100 7.55 2.85 2.48
C HIS A 100 6.85 4.10 1.92
N ARG A 101 5.94 4.72 2.69
CA ARG A 101 5.21 5.98 2.39
C ARG A 101 4.25 5.97 1.20
N ASP A 102 4.36 5.00 0.31
CA ASP A 102 3.44 4.82 -0.83
C ASP A 102 2.86 3.42 -0.93
N LEU A 103 2.60 2.77 0.21
CA LEU A 103 2.02 1.44 0.20
C LEU A 103 0.57 1.50 -0.31
N LYS A 104 0.31 0.78 -1.40
CA LYS A 104 -1.01 0.64 -2.03
C LYS A 104 -1.04 -0.61 -2.89
N SER A 105 -2.22 -1.08 -3.25
CA SER A 105 -2.40 -2.28 -4.09
C SER A 105 -1.68 -2.24 -5.44
N ARG A 106 -1.36 -1.05 -5.98
CA ARG A 106 -0.55 -0.93 -7.22
C ARG A 106 0.95 -1.17 -7.04
N ASN A 107 1.46 -1.00 -5.81
CA ASN A 107 2.87 -1.16 -5.48
C ASN A 107 3.16 -2.53 -4.84
N ILE A 108 2.19 -3.44 -4.90
CA ILE A 108 2.31 -4.83 -4.50
C ILE A 108 2.27 -5.64 -5.79
N LEU A 109 3.41 -6.18 -6.20
CA LEU A 109 3.53 -7.00 -7.41
C LEU A 109 3.46 -8.49 -7.08
N LEU A 110 2.95 -9.28 -8.01
CA LEU A 110 2.71 -10.72 -7.87
C LEU A 110 3.48 -11.48 -8.95
N ASN A 111 4.08 -12.62 -8.58
CA ASN A 111 4.60 -13.57 -9.56
C ASN A 111 3.50 -14.54 -10.02
N ASP A 112 3.85 -15.48 -10.89
CA ASP A 112 2.96 -16.53 -11.39
C ASP A 112 2.35 -17.43 -10.28
N ALA A 113 3.03 -17.57 -9.15
CA ALA A 113 2.59 -18.30 -7.97
C ALA A 113 1.77 -17.44 -6.97
N ASN A 114 1.39 -16.21 -7.34
CA ASN A 114 0.72 -15.23 -6.48
C ASN A 114 1.49 -14.90 -5.19
N GLU A 115 2.82 -15.03 -5.23
CA GLU A 115 3.67 -14.51 -4.18
C GLU A 115 3.90 -13.01 -4.36
N ALA A 116 3.76 -12.26 -3.27
CA ALA A 116 3.77 -10.81 -3.32
C ALA A 116 5.14 -10.23 -2.96
N LYS A 117 5.53 -9.18 -3.69
CA LYS A 117 6.71 -8.35 -3.41
C LYS A 117 6.35 -6.87 -3.46
N LEU A 118 6.96 -6.08 -2.57
CA LEU A 118 6.80 -4.61 -2.57
C LEU A 118 7.77 -3.94 -3.55
N THR A 119 7.30 -2.87 -4.18
CA THR A 119 8.08 -1.97 -5.06
C THR A 119 7.74 -0.52 -4.74
N ASP A 120 8.44 0.42 -5.37
CA ASP A 120 8.11 1.86 -5.38
C ASP A 120 8.11 2.48 -3.97
N PHE A 121 9.27 2.43 -3.34
CA PHE A 121 9.54 2.98 -2.01
C PHE A 121 9.61 4.50 -2.11
N GLY A 122 8.58 5.21 -1.65
CA GLY A 122 8.29 6.62 -1.96
C GLY A 122 9.28 7.66 -1.42
N ILE A 123 10.58 7.56 -1.73
CA ILE A 123 11.62 8.53 -1.36
C ILE A 123 11.28 9.93 -1.89
N SER A 124 10.72 10.00 -3.09
CA SER A 124 10.24 11.25 -3.68
C SER A 124 9.16 11.93 -2.84
N ARG A 125 8.37 11.17 -2.06
CA ARG A 125 7.31 11.72 -1.19
C ARG A 125 7.88 12.41 0.03
N GLU A 126 9.01 11.98 0.60
CA GLU A 126 9.66 12.69 1.72
C GLU A 126 9.93 14.16 1.42
N ARG A 127 10.34 14.43 0.18
CA ARG A 127 10.70 15.78 -0.29
C ARG A 127 9.48 16.57 -0.73
N LEU A 128 8.44 15.90 -1.23
CA LEU A 128 7.18 16.50 -1.65
C LEU A 128 6.27 16.80 -0.45
N ASP A 129 6.27 16.00 0.62
CA ASP A 129 5.44 16.22 1.82
C ASP A 129 5.75 17.56 2.51
N ARG A 130 6.94 18.14 2.30
CA ARG A 130 7.29 19.51 2.74
C ARG A 130 6.57 20.61 1.95
N THR A 131 5.95 20.27 0.84
CA THR A 131 5.19 21.14 -0.06
C THR A 131 3.85 20.46 -0.33
N MET A 132 2.80 20.85 0.39
CA MET A 132 1.40 20.34 0.43
C MET A 132 0.65 20.13 -0.92
N THR A 133 1.30 19.76 -2.01
CA THR A 133 0.79 19.76 -3.39
C THR A 133 0.73 18.37 -4.04
N ALA A 134 0.79 17.27 -3.29
CA ALA A 134 0.69 15.93 -3.87
C ALA A 134 -0.76 15.58 -4.30
N GLY A 135 -0.90 15.21 -5.59
CA GLY A 135 -2.17 15.01 -6.29
C GLY A 135 -3.09 13.93 -5.73
N VAL A 136 -4.37 14.16 -5.98
CA VAL A 136 -5.57 13.54 -5.40
C VAL A 136 -5.68 12.00 -5.53
N GLY A 137 -4.97 11.38 -6.49
CA GLY A 137 -5.15 9.96 -6.83
C GLY A 137 -4.45 8.94 -5.91
N THR A 138 -3.39 9.34 -5.19
CA THR A 138 -2.58 8.43 -4.34
C THR A 138 -2.97 8.54 -2.85
N SER A 139 -3.90 9.42 -2.51
CA SER A 139 -4.17 9.80 -1.13
C SER A 139 -5.05 8.82 -0.35
N LEU A 140 -5.77 7.91 -1.02
CA LEU A 140 -6.73 7.03 -0.34
C LEU A 140 -6.06 6.07 0.68
N TRP A 141 -4.81 5.67 0.46
CA TRP A 141 -4.06 4.81 1.38
C TRP A 141 -3.27 5.58 2.43
N MET A 142 -3.25 6.91 2.34
CA MET A 142 -2.41 7.76 3.17
C MET A 142 -2.97 7.85 4.59
N ALA A 143 -2.08 7.71 5.58
CA ALA A 143 -2.46 7.87 6.97
C ALA A 143 -2.86 9.32 7.29
N PRO A 144 -3.81 9.56 8.22
CA PRO A 144 -4.27 10.89 8.62
C PRO A 144 -3.15 11.90 8.90
N GLU A 145 -2.16 11.50 9.69
CA GLU A 145 -1.03 12.34 10.09
C GLU A 145 -0.12 12.71 8.90
N VAL A 146 -0.05 11.86 7.88
CA VAL A 146 0.69 12.16 6.65
C VAL A 146 -0.08 13.19 5.82
N MET A 147 -1.42 13.09 5.78
CA MET A 147 -2.28 14.04 5.07
C MET A 147 -2.24 15.44 5.69
N THR A 148 -2.13 15.52 7.02
CA THR A 148 -2.07 16.80 7.75
C THR A 148 -0.67 17.40 7.79
N GLY A 149 0.35 16.70 7.27
CA GLY A 149 1.74 17.13 7.29
C GLY A 149 2.37 17.09 8.68
N GLU A 150 1.81 16.28 9.58
CA GLU A 150 2.35 16.04 10.91
C GLU A 150 3.60 15.14 10.84
N ARG A 151 4.32 15.01 11.97
CA ARG A 151 5.40 14.03 12.05
C ARG A 151 4.80 12.64 12.06
N TYR A 152 5.35 11.77 11.23
CA TYR A 152 4.92 10.39 11.10
C TYR A 152 6.12 9.44 11.16
N ASP A 153 5.84 8.18 11.45
CA ASP A 153 6.80 7.09 11.59
C ASP A 153 6.32 5.88 10.78
N GLU A 154 6.89 4.70 11.04
CA GLU A 154 6.53 3.46 10.36
C GLU A 154 5.05 3.05 10.54
N LYS A 155 4.34 3.61 11.53
CA LYS A 155 2.89 3.37 11.71
C LYS A 155 2.05 3.98 10.60
N ALA A 156 2.59 4.90 9.80
CA ALA A 156 1.94 5.37 8.58
C ALA A 156 1.76 4.24 7.56
N ASP A 157 2.79 3.40 7.37
CA ASP A 157 2.70 2.22 6.48
C ASP A 157 1.67 1.21 7.00
N MET A 158 1.53 1.09 8.32
CA MET A 158 0.56 0.19 8.94
C MET A 158 -0.89 0.64 8.70
N PHE A 159 -1.15 1.94 8.62
CA PHE A 159 -2.44 2.45 8.17
C PHE A 159 -2.70 2.05 6.71
N SER A 160 -1.74 2.32 5.82
CA SER A 160 -1.84 1.94 4.41
C SER A 160 -2.04 0.44 4.23
N PHE A 161 -1.39 -0.38 5.07
CA PHE A 161 -1.57 -1.83 5.09
C PHE A 161 -3.00 -2.22 5.47
N GLY A 162 -3.59 -1.57 6.47
CA GLY A 162 -5.00 -1.77 6.84
C GLY A 162 -5.96 -1.44 5.70
N VAL A 163 -5.67 -0.40 4.90
CA VAL A 163 -6.42 -0.09 3.68
C VAL A 163 -6.24 -1.16 2.61
N VAL A 164 -5.05 -1.73 2.45
CA VAL A 164 -4.83 -2.87 1.53
C VAL A 164 -5.60 -4.12 1.98
N LEU A 165 -5.73 -4.36 3.30
CA LEU A 165 -6.52 -5.48 3.81
C LEU A 165 -8.00 -5.36 3.40
N SER A 166 -8.60 -4.17 3.45
CA SER A 166 -10.00 -3.99 3.01
C SER A 166 -10.16 -4.16 1.50
N GLU A 167 -9.14 -3.83 0.70
CA GLU A 167 -9.13 -4.14 -0.74
C GLU A 167 -9.05 -5.65 -1.01
N LEU A 168 -8.21 -6.39 -0.28
CA LEU A 168 -8.11 -7.85 -0.42
C LEU A 168 -9.44 -8.55 -0.12
N ASP A 169 -10.15 -8.04 0.88
CA ASP A 169 -11.45 -8.52 1.29
C ASP A 169 -12.56 -8.22 0.25
N SER A 170 -12.76 -6.93 -0.05
CA SER A 170 -13.90 -6.43 -0.84
C SER A 170 -13.66 -6.39 -2.34
N HIS A 171 -12.40 -6.48 -2.78
CA HIS A 171 -11.92 -6.29 -4.16
C HIS A 171 -12.12 -4.90 -4.76
N THR A 172 -12.91 -4.04 -4.14
CA THR A 172 -13.21 -2.69 -4.64
C THR A 172 -12.09 -1.69 -4.30
N LEU A 173 -12.18 -0.46 -4.81
CA LEU A 173 -11.30 0.62 -4.38
C LEU A 173 -11.60 1.01 -2.92
N PRO A 174 -10.60 1.50 -2.16
CA PRO A 174 -10.84 1.96 -0.80
C PRO A 174 -11.98 2.98 -0.72
N TYR A 175 -12.83 2.81 0.30
CA TYR A 175 -13.99 3.69 0.58
C TYR A 175 -15.05 3.75 -0.53
N ALA A 176 -15.07 2.79 -1.46
CA ALA A 176 -16.10 2.75 -2.51
C ALA A 176 -17.53 2.71 -1.95
N GLN A 177 -17.75 1.88 -0.91
CA GLN A 177 -19.04 1.77 -0.21
C GLN A 177 -19.44 3.10 0.46
N ALA A 178 -18.55 3.69 1.26
CA ALA A 178 -18.79 4.99 1.88
C ALA A 178 -19.13 6.09 0.86
N LYS A 179 -18.49 6.10 -0.32
CA LYS A 179 -18.85 7.03 -1.41
C LYS A 179 -20.25 6.75 -1.98
N GLN A 180 -20.63 5.48 -2.15
CA GLN A 180 -21.94 5.08 -2.66
C GLN A 180 -23.06 5.42 -1.67
N GLU A 181 -22.90 5.11 -0.38
CA GLU A 181 -23.90 5.40 0.65
C GLU A 181 -24.15 6.90 0.80
N MET A 182 -23.09 7.71 0.73
CA MET A 182 -23.21 9.17 0.78
C MET A 182 -23.89 9.73 -0.47
N GLN A 183 -23.63 9.15 -1.64
CA GLN A 183 -24.34 9.48 -2.87
C GLN A 183 -25.85 9.15 -2.78
N GLN A 184 -26.20 8.02 -2.17
CA GLN A 184 -27.59 7.58 -2.01
C GLN A 184 -28.35 8.43 -0.98
N SER A 185 -27.70 8.78 0.15
CA SER A 185 -28.31 9.53 1.24
C SER A 185 -28.44 11.04 0.98
N HIS A 186 -27.43 11.66 0.35
CA HIS A 186 -27.36 13.12 0.17
C HIS A 186 -27.49 13.57 -1.29
N GLY A 187 -27.64 12.63 -2.24
CA GLY A 187 -27.82 12.93 -3.66
C GLY A 187 -26.61 13.53 -4.37
N ARG A 188 -25.45 13.67 -3.70
CA ARG A 188 -24.25 14.30 -4.25
C ARG A 188 -23.00 13.42 -4.11
N GLN A 189 -22.19 13.40 -5.15
CA GLN A 189 -20.94 12.64 -5.17
C GLN A 189 -19.93 13.33 -4.27
N MET A 190 -19.38 12.59 -3.32
CA MET A 190 -18.31 13.09 -2.46
C MET A 190 -17.02 13.25 -3.27
N SER A 191 -16.41 14.42 -3.19
CA SER A 191 -15.06 14.61 -3.74
C SER A 191 -14.04 13.88 -2.89
N ASP A 192 -12.92 13.48 -3.51
CA ASP A 192 -11.83 12.81 -2.78
C ASP A 192 -11.31 13.67 -1.63
N ALA A 193 -11.18 14.99 -1.80
CA ALA A 193 -10.75 15.88 -0.72
C ALA A 193 -11.67 15.81 0.52
N THR A 194 -12.99 15.77 0.33
CA THR A 194 -13.95 15.66 1.44
C THR A 194 -13.87 14.28 2.11
N LEU A 195 -13.67 13.22 1.32
CA LEU A 195 -13.48 11.87 1.87
C LEU A 195 -12.22 11.82 2.74
N LEU A 196 -11.09 12.31 2.23
CA LEU A 196 -9.82 12.32 2.95
C LEU A 196 -9.91 13.14 4.25
N GLN A 197 -10.60 14.29 4.22
CA GLN A 197 -10.87 15.06 5.44
C GLN A 197 -11.69 14.25 6.46
N LYS A 198 -12.71 13.53 6.00
CA LYS A 198 -13.54 12.68 6.88
C LYS A 198 -12.76 11.51 7.48
N VAL A 199 -11.84 10.92 6.71
CA VAL A 199 -10.92 9.88 7.17
C VAL A 199 -9.96 10.44 8.21
N ALA A 200 -9.37 11.62 7.97
CA ALA A 200 -8.49 12.28 8.93
C ALA A 200 -9.20 12.63 10.26
N MET A 201 -10.49 12.95 10.20
CA MET A 201 -11.34 13.18 11.38
C MET A 201 -11.84 11.88 12.04
N GLY A 202 -11.56 10.71 11.49
CA GLY A 202 -12.06 9.42 12.00
C GLY A 202 -13.56 9.20 11.81
N THR A 203 -14.23 10.01 10.98
CA THR A 203 -15.67 9.90 10.72
C THR A 203 -16.01 8.91 9.61
N VAL A 204 -15.02 8.54 8.81
CA VAL A 204 -15.10 7.49 7.78
C VAL A 204 -13.88 6.59 7.94
N SER A 205 -14.10 5.29 7.88
CA SER A 205 -13.06 4.26 7.88
C SER A 205 -13.28 3.32 6.70
N VAL A 206 -12.29 2.49 6.39
CA VAL A 206 -12.52 1.35 5.50
C VAL A 206 -13.43 0.33 6.18
N GLU A 207 -14.16 -0.42 5.37
CA GLU A 207 -15.10 -1.45 5.78
C GLU A 207 -14.61 -2.82 5.34
N PHE A 208 -15.11 -3.85 6.02
CA PHE A 208 -14.85 -5.25 5.70
C PHE A 208 -16.19 -5.96 5.51
N SER A 209 -16.23 -6.90 4.58
CA SER A 209 -17.38 -7.73 4.24
C SER A 209 -17.75 -8.66 5.38
N ASP A 210 -19.03 -9.05 5.46
CA ASP A 210 -19.52 -10.03 6.43
C ASP A 210 -18.88 -11.43 6.28
N ALA A 211 -18.22 -11.69 5.15
CA ALA A 211 -17.50 -12.93 4.89
C ALA A 211 -16.09 -12.95 5.52
N ALA A 212 -15.57 -11.81 5.96
CA ALA A 212 -14.25 -11.72 6.58
C ALA A 212 -14.25 -12.36 7.98
N PRO A 213 -13.24 -13.20 8.32
CA PRO A 213 -13.06 -13.67 9.68
C PRO A 213 -12.89 -12.50 10.65
N ARG A 214 -13.49 -12.57 11.84
CA ARG A 214 -13.43 -11.51 12.86
C ARG A 214 -12.00 -11.10 13.19
N SER A 215 -11.08 -12.07 13.26
CA SER A 215 -9.66 -11.86 13.48
C SER A 215 -8.99 -10.94 12.44
N MET A 216 -9.38 -11.08 11.16
CA MET A 216 -8.91 -10.24 10.06
C MET A 216 -9.51 -8.84 10.13
N VAL A 217 -10.80 -8.74 10.47
CA VAL A 217 -11.47 -7.44 10.67
C VAL A 217 -10.83 -6.68 11.83
N ASP A 218 -10.60 -7.35 12.96
CA ASP A 218 -9.97 -6.75 14.14
C ASP A 218 -8.56 -6.24 13.82
N LEU A 219 -7.76 -7.01 13.06
CA LEU A 219 -6.45 -6.58 12.60
C LEU A 219 -6.55 -5.37 11.66
N GLY A 220 -7.44 -5.44 10.66
CA GLY A 220 -7.67 -4.36 9.70
C GLY A 220 -8.08 -3.06 10.38
N CYS A 221 -9.07 -3.12 11.27
CA CYS A 221 -9.54 -2.00 12.08
C CYS A 221 -8.45 -1.42 12.99
N ALA A 222 -7.62 -2.28 13.62
CA ALA A 222 -6.51 -1.80 14.42
C ALA A 222 -5.46 -1.06 13.58
N CYS A 223 -5.16 -1.56 12.38
CA CYS A 223 -4.23 -0.93 11.44
C CYS A 223 -4.70 0.45 10.99
N VAL A 224 -6.00 0.65 10.72
CA VAL A 224 -6.56 1.94 10.25
C VAL A 224 -6.99 2.88 11.38
N SER A 225 -6.52 2.67 12.60
CA SER A 225 -6.82 3.58 13.72
C SER A 225 -6.28 4.99 13.42
N VAL A 226 -7.07 6.03 13.73
CA VAL A 226 -6.64 7.42 13.54
C VAL A 226 -5.38 7.72 14.36
N GLY A 227 -5.29 7.21 15.60
CA GLY A 227 -4.12 7.36 16.45
C GLY A 227 -2.99 6.41 16.04
N PRO A 228 -1.81 6.89 15.60
CA PRO A 228 -0.71 6.03 15.14
C PRO A 228 -0.21 5.03 16.19
N THR A 229 -0.23 5.43 17.47
CA THR A 229 0.21 4.60 18.60
C THR A 229 -0.70 3.41 18.87
N LEU A 230 -1.96 3.45 18.41
CA LEU A 230 -2.92 2.35 18.56
C LEU A 230 -2.76 1.28 17.47
N ARG A 231 -2.01 1.60 16.40
CA ARG A 231 -1.76 0.68 15.30
C ARG A 231 -0.72 -0.35 15.72
N PRO A 232 -0.87 -1.63 15.33
CA PRO A 232 0.18 -2.62 15.56
C PRO A 232 1.44 -2.25 14.76
N SER A 233 2.60 -2.68 15.23
CA SER A 233 3.82 -2.75 14.41
C SER A 233 3.68 -3.80 13.30
N ALA A 234 4.53 -3.73 12.27
CA ALA A 234 4.56 -4.73 11.21
C ALA A 234 4.82 -6.15 11.75
N ALA A 235 5.68 -6.28 12.76
CA ALA A 235 5.98 -7.56 13.41
C ALA A 235 4.77 -8.14 14.18
N GLU A 236 4.01 -7.31 14.89
CA GLU A 236 2.79 -7.73 15.58
C GLU A 236 1.69 -8.13 14.60
N ALA A 237 1.53 -7.38 13.51
CA ALA A 237 0.60 -7.72 12.43
C ALA A 237 0.98 -9.03 11.75
N LEU A 238 2.27 -9.23 11.46
CA LEU A 238 2.81 -10.47 10.89
C LEU A 238 2.49 -11.68 11.78
N PHE A 239 2.72 -11.57 13.09
CA PHE A 239 2.41 -12.62 14.05
C PHE A 239 0.91 -12.95 14.06
N LYS A 240 0.04 -11.93 14.07
CA LYS A 240 -1.43 -12.13 14.00
C LYS A 240 -1.83 -12.86 12.73
N LEU A 241 -1.29 -12.48 11.56
CA LEU A 241 -1.59 -13.15 10.29
C LEU A 241 -1.13 -14.61 10.28
N GLN A 242 0.03 -14.94 10.85
CA GLN A 242 0.50 -16.31 10.99
C GLN A 242 -0.45 -17.15 11.85
N VAL A 243 -0.95 -16.58 12.96
CA VAL A 243 -1.93 -17.25 13.82
C VAL A 243 -3.24 -17.49 13.07
N ILE A 244 -3.73 -16.51 12.31
CA ILE A 244 -4.96 -16.64 11.52
C ILE A 244 -4.81 -17.74 10.45
N LEU A 245 -3.70 -17.71 9.70
CA LEU A 245 -3.44 -18.68 8.63
C LEU A 245 -3.31 -20.12 9.15
N SER A 246 -2.75 -20.29 10.36
CA SER A 246 -2.52 -21.61 10.98
C SER A 246 -3.73 -22.15 11.74
N LYS A 247 -4.62 -21.31 12.25
CA LYS A 247 -5.76 -21.75 13.09
C LYS A 247 -7.11 -21.70 12.39
N GLU A 248 -7.33 -20.70 11.55
CA GLU A 248 -8.67 -20.41 10.99
C GLU A 248 -8.79 -20.83 9.54
N LEU A 249 -7.66 -20.93 8.85
CA LEU A 249 -7.61 -21.28 7.43
C LEU A 249 -6.82 -22.58 7.18
N ALA A 250 -6.55 -23.37 8.22
CA ALA A 250 -5.88 -24.66 8.08
C ALA A 250 -6.79 -25.68 7.39
N ASN A 251 -6.56 -25.87 6.09
CA ASN A 251 -6.96 -27.03 5.28
C ASN A 251 -5.89 -27.22 4.21
#